data_AF-A0A8B5WK35-F1
#
_entry.id   AF-A0A8B5WK35-F1
#
_cell.length_a   1.000
_cell.length_b   1.000
_cell.length_c   1.000
_cell.angle_alpha   90.00
_cell.angle_beta   90.00
_cell.angle_gamma   90.00
#
_symmetry.space_group_name_H-M   'P 1'
#
loop_
_entity.id
_entity.type
_entity.pdbx_description
1 polymer ?
#
loop_
_entity_poly.entity_id
_entity_poly.type
_entity_poly.pdbx_seq_one_letter_code
_entity_poly.pdbx_strand_id
1 'polypeptide(L)'
;VWGAESVLIDEISRCKPEHQNRLFALVHERRLQGIALDQLRYRWAAMNPVTGADQSVEDYTGSEALDPALADRFALFVQAADWNGLKSAEQRSIADPSGEGRIASDNGALAGRLRAWRLTFLERLPNCPAWIIDYATEVTGALNEARIRISPRRARLMARSLLAASVVSGSEDEALVRRVLQASLPHIAWGSEPDRRAVAAAHELAWSVAMRSPDRWIHQFLAAGPLPDKLKVLLNQCRDPDIGSQAVAQLLATEDKARAAAFAFALTPAAIAGQLPLTADGVNDLARLGSPMLDLDGELTWQERLNGPSKPHPDLATYAEITRKRRGARRERASQFFHWCLLNKVRPRDPEPLEQQIHACVTLLRRRRPA
;
A
#
# COMPACT_ATOMS: atom_id res chain seq x y z
N VAL A 1 1.56 26.26 -27.38
CA VAL A 1 0.74 25.72 -26.26
C VAL A 1 -0.48 24.96 -26.76
N TRP A 2 -1.16 25.43 -27.83
CA TRP A 2 -2.26 24.68 -28.46
C TRP A 2 -1.80 23.27 -28.87
N GLY A 3 -2.56 22.24 -28.45
CA GLY A 3 -2.22 20.83 -28.68
C GLY A 3 -1.16 20.23 -27.75
N ALA A 4 -0.63 20.97 -26.78
CA ALA A 4 0.35 20.44 -25.83
C ALA A 4 -0.32 19.63 -24.71
N GLU A 5 0.22 18.44 -24.42
CA GLU A 5 -0.19 17.64 -23.25
C GLU A 5 0.48 18.07 -21.95
N SER A 6 1.58 18.82 -22.04
CA SER A 6 2.36 19.31 -20.91
C SER A 6 2.81 20.76 -21.13
N VAL A 7 2.83 21.55 -20.06
CA VAL A 7 3.42 22.90 -20.03
C VAL A 7 4.35 23.01 -18.83
N LEU A 8 5.52 23.62 -19.04
CA LEU A 8 6.43 24.04 -17.98
C LEU A 8 6.47 25.58 -17.96
N ILE A 9 6.17 26.16 -16.81
CA ILE A 9 6.32 27.59 -16.53
C ILE A 9 7.64 27.75 -15.77
N ASP A 10 8.68 28.15 -16.48
CA ASP A 10 9.96 28.41 -15.83
C ASP A 10 9.96 29.76 -15.11
N GLU A 11 10.71 29.85 -14.03
CA GLU A 11 10.86 31.04 -13.18
C GLU A 11 9.55 31.75 -12.82
N ILE A 12 8.52 30.99 -12.39
CA ILE A 12 7.18 31.55 -12.08
C ILE A 12 7.24 32.65 -10.99
N SER A 13 8.23 32.61 -10.10
CA SER A 13 8.45 33.63 -9.07
C SER A 13 8.93 34.97 -9.61
N ARG A 14 9.47 35.04 -10.84
CA ARG A 14 9.87 36.32 -11.47
C ARG A 14 8.70 37.07 -12.10
N CYS A 15 7.52 36.45 -12.17
CA CYS A 15 6.33 37.11 -12.67
C CYS A 15 5.81 38.13 -11.65
N LYS A 16 5.56 39.37 -12.12
CA LYS A 16 4.78 40.34 -11.36
C LYS A 16 3.42 39.74 -10.94
N PRO A 17 2.86 40.11 -9.78
CA PRO A 17 1.60 39.55 -9.28
C PRO A 17 0.44 39.60 -10.29
N GLU A 18 0.36 40.66 -11.10
CA GLU A 18 -0.62 40.81 -12.18
C GLU A 18 -0.56 39.71 -13.27
N HIS A 19 0.65 39.19 -13.54
CA HIS A 19 0.87 38.10 -14.48
C HIS A 19 0.66 36.74 -13.82
N GLN A 20 0.99 36.61 -12.53
CA GLN A 20 0.65 35.42 -11.75
C GLN A 20 -0.87 35.15 -11.79
N ASN A 21 -1.69 36.19 -11.70
CA ASN A 21 -3.16 36.10 -11.82
C ASN A 21 -3.64 35.51 -13.16
N ARG A 22 -2.92 35.73 -14.26
CA ARG A 22 -3.26 35.12 -15.57
C ARG A 22 -2.95 33.62 -15.58
N LEU A 23 -1.97 33.18 -14.80
CA LEU A 23 -1.63 31.77 -14.66
C LEU A 23 -2.68 30.98 -13.85
N PHE A 24 -3.55 31.64 -13.09
CA PHE A 24 -4.65 30.97 -12.38
C PHE A 24 -5.53 30.16 -13.33
N ALA A 25 -5.90 30.76 -14.47
CA ALA A 25 -6.73 30.11 -15.49
C ALA A 25 -6.00 28.94 -16.15
N LEU A 26 -4.69 29.08 -16.40
CA LEU A 26 -3.89 28.02 -17.02
C LEU A 26 -3.70 26.83 -16.05
N VAL A 27 -3.29 27.10 -14.81
CA VAL A 27 -3.01 26.08 -13.79
C VAL A 27 -4.30 25.41 -13.32
N HIS A 28 -5.40 26.13 -13.17
CA HIS A 28 -6.63 25.55 -12.63
C HIS A 28 -7.61 25.09 -13.71
N GLU A 29 -7.96 25.97 -14.62
CA GLU A 29 -9.04 25.80 -15.59
C GLU A 29 -8.57 25.23 -16.93
N ARG A 30 -7.24 25.10 -17.10
CA ARG A 30 -6.61 24.71 -18.38
C ARG A 30 -7.05 25.62 -19.51
N ARG A 31 -7.11 26.92 -19.22
CA ARG A 31 -7.50 27.95 -20.19
C ARG A 31 -6.37 28.93 -20.42
N LEU A 32 -6.22 29.33 -21.68
CA LEU A 32 -5.33 30.42 -22.06
C LEU A 32 -6.16 31.43 -22.87
N GLN A 33 -6.22 32.68 -22.40
CA GLN A 33 -7.04 33.73 -23.03
C GLN A 33 -8.51 33.33 -23.24
N GLY A 34 -9.08 32.57 -22.31
CA GLY A 34 -10.47 32.09 -22.37
C GLY A 34 -10.71 30.84 -23.21
N ILE A 35 -9.71 30.39 -23.98
CA ILE A 35 -9.82 29.18 -24.82
C ILE A 35 -9.33 27.97 -24.00
N ALA A 36 -10.08 26.88 -24.06
CA ALA A 36 -9.75 25.63 -23.37
C ALA A 36 -8.58 24.90 -24.05
N LEU A 37 -7.71 24.32 -23.22
CA LEU A 37 -6.61 23.47 -23.62
C LEU A 37 -6.99 22.01 -23.31
N ASP A 38 -7.80 21.42 -24.17
CA ASP A 38 -8.45 20.12 -23.91
C ASP A 38 -7.48 18.96 -23.73
N GLN A 39 -6.30 19.06 -24.36
CA GLN A 39 -5.25 18.05 -24.27
C GLN A 39 -4.29 18.25 -23.09
N LEU A 40 -4.33 19.41 -22.41
CA LEU A 40 -3.37 19.73 -21.35
C LEU A 40 -3.61 18.86 -20.10
N ARG A 41 -2.63 18.01 -19.80
CA ARG A 41 -2.67 17.08 -18.66
C ARG A 41 -1.73 17.49 -17.55
N TYR A 42 -0.50 17.85 -17.89
CA TYR A 42 0.55 18.16 -16.93
C TYR A 42 0.86 19.66 -16.95
N ARG A 43 0.88 20.29 -15.78
CA ARG A 43 1.39 21.66 -15.64
C ARG A 43 2.47 21.67 -14.57
N TRP A 44 3.67 22.01 -14.99
CA TRP A 44 4.84 22.16 -14.18
C TRP A 44 5.15 23.63 -14.01
N ALA A 45 5.69 24.00 -12.85
CA ALA A 45 6.25 25.30 -12.63
C ALA A 45 7.58 25.14 -11.90
N ALA A 46 8.56 25.94 -12.28
CA ALA A 46 9.84 26.04 -11.59
C ALA A 46 9.97 27.44 -11.00
N MET A 47 10.51 27.54 -9.79
CA MET A 47 10.77 28.81 -9.13
C MET A 47 12.05 28.71 -8.32
N ASN A 48 12.72 29.85 -8.16
CA ASN A 48 13.80 29.95 -7.20
C ASN A 48 13.23 30.02 -5.78
N PRO A 49 13.99 29.58 -4.76
CA PRO A 49 13.58 29.74 -3.37
C PRO A 49 13.23 31.21 -3.08
N VAL A 50 12.19 31.42 -2.27
CA VAL A 50 11.87 32.76 -1.78
C VAL A 50 12.86 33.09 -0.67
N THR A 51 13.58 34.20 -0.81
CA THR A 51 14.55 34.64 0.18
C THR A 51 13.82 35.19 1.41
N GLY A 52 14.12 34.60 2.57
CA GLY A 52 13.64 35.09 3.85
C GLY A 52 14.44 36.31 4.31
N ALA A 53 13.88 37.11 5.22
CA ALA A 53 14.46 38.38 5.70
C ALA A 53 15.86 38.30 6.34
N ASP A 54 16.38 37.09 6.61
CA ASP A 54 17.64 36.86 7.33
C ASP A 54 18.75 36.19 6.48
N GLN A 55 18.67 36.20 5.15
CA GLN A 55 19.75 35.72 4.26
C GLN A 55 20.46 36.89 3.55
N SER A 56 21.78 36.77 3.45
CA SER A 56 22.71 37.87 3.14
C SER A 56 22.67 38.29 1.67
N VAL A 57 22.10 39.48 1.40
CA VAL A 57 22.45 40.59 0.47
C VAL A 57 22.95 40.31 -0.97
N GLU A 58 23.29 39.09 -1.38
CA GLU A 58 23.49 38.68 -2.79
C GLU A 58 22.26 37.95 -3.37
N ASP A 59 21.13 38.07 -2.66
CA ASP A 59 19.91 37.30 -2.90
C ASP A 59 19.18 37.72 -4.19
N TYR A 60 18.80 36.70 -4.97
CA TYR A 60 18.05 36.74 -6.24
C TYR A 60 17.09 37.92 -6.37
N THR A 61 17.59 39.04 -6.88
CA THR A 61 16.84 40.29 -7.02
C THR A 61 15.71 40.06 -8.02
N GLY A 62 14.46 40.04 -7.54
CA GLY A 62 13.25 39.86 -8.36
C GLY A 62 12.55 38.49 -8.30
N SER A 63 12.87 37.63 -7.32
CA SER A 63 12.05 36.44 -7.02
C SER A 63 10.95 36.79 -6.01
N GLU A 64 9.70 36.79 -6.44
CA GLU A 64 8.53 37.06 -5.62
C GLU A 64 7.89 35.77 -5.09
N ALA A 65 7.37 35.81 -3.87
CA ALA A 65 6.54 34.75 -3.32
C ALA A 65 5.31 34.49 -4.21
N LEU A 66 4.89 33.23 -4.34
CA LEU A 66 3.63 32.92 -5.00
C LEU A 66 2.44 33.33 -4.12
N ASP A 67 1.37 33.81 -4.76
CA ASP A 67 0.10 33.95 -4.06
C ASP A 67 -0.34 32.61 -3.44
N PRO A 68 -0.78 32.59 -2.16
CA PRO A 68 -1.18 31.35 -1.50
C PRO A 68 -2.29 30.57 -2.19
N ALA A 69 -3.24 31.25 -2.85
CA ALA A 69 -4.30 30.59 -3.59
C ALA A 69 -3.82 30.03 -4.94
N LEU A 70 -2.75 30.58 -5.51
CA LEU A 70 -2.08 30.01 -6.69
C LEU A 70 -1.31 28.74 -6.32
N ALA A 71 -0.44 28.84 -5.32
CA ALA A 71 0.33 27.70 -4.82
C ALA A 71 -0.59 26.57 -4.37
N ASP A 72 -1.74 26.88 -3.74
CA ASP A 72 -2.69 25.86 -3.30
C ASP A 72 -3.30 25.00 -4.45
N ARG A 73 -3.07 25.36 -5.71
CA ARG A 73 -3.55 24.61 -6.89
C ARG A 73 -2.55 23.58 -7.43
N PHE A 74 -1.30 23.61 -6.97
CA PHE A 74 -0.30 22.60 -7.31
C PHE A 74 -0.42 21.41 -6.35
N ALA A 75 -0.45 20.18 -6.89
CA ALA A 75 -0.67 18.99 -6.08
C ALA A 75 0.57 18.59 -5.26
N LEU A 76 1.77 18.76 -5.85
CA LEU A 76 3.04 18.36 -5.27
C LEU A 76 4.07 19.47 -5.47
N PHE A 77 4.96 19.60 -4.50
CA PHE A 77 6.11 20.49 -4.45
C PHE A 77 7.35 19.64 -4.24
N VAL A 78 8.32 19.76 -5.13
CA VAL A 78 9.54 18.97 -5.11
C VAL A 78 10.70 19.94 -5.12
N GLN A 79 11.58 19.81 -4.13
CA GLN A 79 12.83 20.56 -4.09
C GLN A 79 13.87 19.82 -4.92
N ALA A 80 14.45 20.50 -5.90
CA ALA A 80 15.60 19.98 -6.64
C ALA A 80 16.79 19.83 -5.69
N ALA A 81 17.56 18.75 -5.86
CA ALA A 81 18.79 18.56 -5.10
C ALA A 81 19.85 19.56 -5.61
N ASP A 82 20.54 20.21 -4.69
CA ASP A 82 21.74 20.99 -4.99
C ASP A 82 22.98 20.09 -5.05
N TRP A 83 24.08 20.58 -5.62
CA TRP A 83 25.33 19.84 -5.82
C TRP A 83 25.80 19.10 -4.56
N ASN A 84 25.69 19.75 -3.40
CA ASN A 84 26.10 19.20 -2.10
C ASN A 84 25.17 18.08 -1.59
N GLY A 85 23.94 17.99 -2.12
CA GLY A 85 22.98 16.93 -1.79
C GLY A 85 23.15 15.65 -2.60
N LEU A 86 24.04 15.66 -3.61
CA LEU A 86 24.27 14.54 -4.52
C LEU A 86 25.42 13.66 -4.05
N LYS A 87 25.32 12.35 -4.33
CA LYS A 87 26.43 11.40 -4.13
C LYS A 87 27.53 11.65 -5.15
N SER A 88 28.77 11.29 -4.83
CA SER A 88 29.92 11.46 -5.74
C SER A 88 29.73 10.79 -7.11
N ALA A 89 29.00 9.66 -7.18
CA ALA A 89 28.69 9.01 -8.45
C ALA A 89 27.69 9.82 -9.29
N GLU A 90 26.69 10.44 -8.66
CA GLU A 90 25.69 11.30 -9.31
C GLU A 90 26.35 12.59 -9.80
N GLN A 91 27.18 13.22 -8.96
CA GLN A 91 28.01 14.39 -9.32
C GLN A 91 28.86 14.12 -10.56
N ARG A 92 29.57 12.98 -10.60
CA ARG A 92 30.37 12.58 -11.77
C ARG A 92 29.51 12.33 -13.00
N SER A 93 28.35 11.70 -12.85
CA SER A 93 27.43 11.45 -13.97
C SER A 93 26.84 12.74 -14.55
N ILE A 94 26.59 13.75 -13.72
CA ILE A 94 26.11 15.07 -14.17
C ILE A 94 27.24 15.86 -14.83
N ALA A 95 28.47 15.78 -14.29
CA ALA A 95 29.63 16.47 -14.83
C ALA A 95 30.20 15.84 -16.11
N ASP A 96 29.81 14.62 -16.47
CA ASP A 96 30.28 13.95 -17.69
C ASP A 96 29.62 14.58 -18.93
N PRO A 97 30.37 15.35 -19.75
CA PRO A 97 29.81 16.00 -20.94
C PRO A 97 29.38 14.98 -22.01
N SER A 98 29.79 13.72 -21.91
CA SER A 98 29.38 12.68 -22.87
C SER A 98 27.86 12.48 -22.89
N GLY A 99 27.16 12.87 -21.82
CA GLY A 99 25.70 12.82 -21.72
C GLY A 99 24.93 13.88 -22.52
N GLU A 100 25.60 14.91 -23.04
CA GLU A 100 24.93 16.02 -23.73
C GLU A 100 24.12 15.53 -24.94
N GLY A 101 22.86 15.95 -25.03
CA GLY A 101 21.94 15.54 -26.09
C GLY A 101 21.49 14.07 -26.04
N ARG A 102 21.96 13.26 -25.09
CA ARG A 102 21.49 11.89 -24.92
C ARG A 102 20.09 11.88 -24.30
N ILE A 103 19.18 11.16 -24.94
CA ILE A 103 17.84 10.90 -24.41
C ILE A 103 17.86 9.53 -23.72
N ALA A 104 17.49 9.49 -22.45
CA ALA A 104 17.30 8.23 -21.74
C ALA A 104 16.23 7.39 -22.46
N SER A 105 16.59 6.16 -22.85
CA SER A 105 15.68 5.19 -23.46
C SER A 105 15.66 3.94 -22.61
N ASP A 106 14.49 3.58 -22.11
CA ASP A 106 14.24 2.36 -21.35
C ASP A 106 13.41 1.34 -22.16
N ASN A 107 13.39 1.49 -23.49
CA ASN A 107 12.58 0.70 -24.43
C ASN A 107 11.08 0.71 -24.10
N GLY A 108 10.58 1.78 -23.46
CA GLY A 108 9.16 1.94 -23.14
C GLY A 108 8.72 1.21 -21.87
N ALA A 109 9.64 0.67 -21.07
CA ALA A 109 9.32 -0.02 -19.83
C ALA A 109 8.56 0.87 -18.83
N LEU A 110 8.98 2.12 -18.65
CA LEU A 110 8.30 3.12 -17.83
C LEU A 110 6.94 3.48 -18.42
N ALA A 111 6.83 3.62 -19.74
CA ALA A 111 5.56 3.90 -20.40
C ALA A 111 4.54 2.76 -20.15
N GLY A 112 4.98 1.50 -20.20
CA GLY A 112 4.17 0.34 -19.84
C GLY A 112 3.72 0.37 -18.38
N ARG A 113 4.64 0.63 -17.44
CA ARG A 113 4.31 0.76 -16.01
C ARG A 113 3.36 1.90 -15.72
N LEU A 114 3.55 3.07 -16.34
CA LEU A 114 2.66 4.23 -16.19
C LEU A 114 1.24 3.92 -16.64
N ARG A 115 1.06 3.16 -17.73
CA ARG A 115 -0.28 2.72 -18.19
C ARG A 115 -0.94 1.82 -17.16
N ALA A 116 -0.20 0.83 -16.62
CA ALA A 116 -0.71 -0.07 -15.59
C ALA A 116 -1.09 0.69 -14.30
N TRP A 117 -0.18 1.53 -13.78
CA TRP A 117 -0.45 2.36 -12.60
C TRP A 117 -1.64 3.29 -12.80
N ARG A 118 -1.79 3.89 -13.99
CA ARG A 118 -2.95 4.74 -14.29
C ARG A 118 -4.26 3.97 -14.22
N LEU A 119 -4.30 2.76 -14.79
CA LEU A 119 -5.49 1.92 -14.75
C LEU A 119 -5.87 1.58 -13.30
N THR A 120 -4.92 1.06 -12.51
CA THR A 120 -5.13 0.76 -11.08
C THR A 120 -5.54 1.99 -10.28
N PHE A 121 -4.94 3.16 -10.54
CA PHE A 121 -5.31 4.40 -9.86
C PHE A 121 -6.75 4.81 -10.18
N LEU A 122 -7.18 4.72 -11.45
CA LEU A 122 -8.54 5.07 -11.85
C LEU A 122 -9.58 4.10 -11.30
N GLU A 123 -9.26 2.80 -11.19
CA GLU A 123 -10.12 1.80 -10.55
C GLU A 123 -10.30 2.06 -9.05
N ARG A 124 -9.24 2.47 -8.35
CA ARG A 124 -9.29 2.75 -6.91
C ARG A 124 -9.84 4.13 -6.58
N LEU A 125 -9.84 5.08 -7.52
CA LEU A 125 -10.21 6.47 -7.25
C LEU A 125 -11.65 6.65 -6.71
N PRO A 126 -12.69 5.96 -7.24
CA PRO A 126 -14.05 6.04 -6.69
C PRO A 126 -14.17 5.43 -5.28
N ASN A 127 -13.31 4.45 -4.97
CA ASN A 127 -13.30 3.70 -3.71
C ASN A 127 -11.94 3.87 -3.03
N CYS A 128 -11.57 5.12 -2.74
CA CYS A 128 -10.30 5.42 -2.09
C CYS A 128 -10.26 4.72 -0.71
N PRO A 129 -9.17 4.03 -0.36
CA PRO A 129 -9.04 3.38 0.96
C PRO A 129 -9.33 4.36 2.10
N ALA A 130 -10.16 3.93 3.06
CA ALA A 130 -10.59 4.77 4.19
C ALA A 130 -9.38 5.37 4.93
N TRP A 131 -8.34 4.58 5.19
CA TRP A 131 -7.13 5.04 5.88
C TRP A 131 -6.42 6.23 5.19
N ILE A 132 -6.51 6.37 3.87
CA ILE A 132 -5.94 7.52 3.14
C ILE A 132 -6.74 8.78 3.44
N ILE A 133 -8.06 8.64 3.51
CA ILE A 133 -8.99 9.72 3.83
C ILE A 133 -8.83 10.11 5.31
N ASP A 134 -8.80 9.12 6.20
CA ASP A 134 -8.55 9.29 7.63
C ASP A 134 -7.23 10.03 7.84
N TYR A 135 -6.13 9.51 7.27
CA TYR A 135 -4.83 10.16 7.37
C TYR A 135 -4.85 11.61 6.89
N ALA A 136 -5.43 11.88 5.70
CA ALA A 136 -5.47 13.23 5.14
C ALA A 136 -6.32 14.18 5.97
N THR A 137 -7.39 13.70 6.59
CA THR A 137 -8.28 14.49 7.46
C THR A 137 -7.60 14.81 8.78
N GLU A 138 -7.05 13.79 9.45
CA GLU A 138 -6.35 13.92 10.74
C GLU A 138 -5.12 14.82 10.64
N VAL A 139 -4.27 14.61 9.62
CA VAL A 139 -3.06 15.43 9.44
C VAL A 139 -3.42 16.88 9.13
N THR A 140 -4.51 17.12 8.40
CA THR A 140 -5.01 18.46 8.12
C THR A 140 -5.49 19.15 9.40
N GLY A 141 -6.22 18.45 10.26
CA GLY A 141 -6.65 18.96 11.56
C GLY A 141 -5.46 19.33 12.43
N ALA A 142 -4.54 18.38 12.64
CA ALA A 142 -3.36 18.55 13.47
C ALA A 142 -2.44 19.69 13.00
N LEU A 143 -2.23 19.84 11.68
CA LEU A 143 -1.44 20.95 11.14
C LEU A 143 -2.13 22.30 11.37
N ASN A 144 -3.45 22.39 11.17
CA ASN A 144 -4.20 23.62 11.40
C ASN A 144 -4.20 24.02 12.89
N GLU A 145 -4.30 23.07 13.81
CA GLU A 145 -4.15 23.29 15.26
C GLU A 145 -2.76 23.84 15.60
N ALA A 146 -1.72 23.31 14.94
CA ALA A 146 -0.35 23.80 15.02
C ALA A 146 -0.11 25.12 14.26
N ARG A 147 -1.17 25.79 13.78
CA ARG A 147 -1.13 27.05 13.00
C ARG A 147 -0.39 26.94 11.65
N ILE A 148 -0.22 25.73 11.13
CA ILE A 148 0.26 25.47 9.77
C ILE A 148 -0.97 25.30 8.87
N ARG A 149 -1.31 26.35 8.12
CA ARG A 149 -2.57 26.42 7.37
C ARG A 149 -2.62 25.40 6.25
N ILE A 150 -3.61 24.52 6.29
CA ILE A 150 -3.95 23.55 5.23
C ILE A 150 -5.41 23.75 4.81
N SER A 151 -5.63 24.01 3.52
CA SER A 151 -6.98 24.23 2.97
C SER A 151 -7.72 22.90 2.72
N PRO A 152 -9.07 22.91 2.60
CA PRO A 152 -9.82 21.72 2.16
C PRO A 152 -9.41 21.20 0.78
N ARG A 153 -9.02 22.11 -0.14
CA ARG A 153 -8.50 21.74 -1.46
C ARG A 153 -7.19 20.97 -1.31
N ARG A 154 -6.31 21.43 -0.43
CA ARG A 154 -5.03 20.79 -0.12
C ARG A 154 -5.23 19.39 0.44
N ALA A 155 -6.14 19.22 1.41
CA ALA A 155 -6.46 17.92 1.98
C ALA A 155 -6.89 16.91 0.90
N ARG A 156 -7.78 17.31 -0.01
CA ARG A 156 -8.20 16.48 -1.15
C ARG A 156 -7.04 16.14 -2.10
N LEU A 157 -6.19 17.12 -2.42
CA LEU A 157 -5.02 16.89 -3.28
C LEU A 157 -4.02 15.95 -2.62
N MET A 158 -3.80 16.08 -1.31
CA MET A 158 -2.91 15.22 -0.52
C MET A 158 -3.42 13.77 -0.52
N ALA A 159 -4.71 13.53 -0.25
CA ALA A 159 -5.30 12.19 -0.33
C ALA A 159 -5.15 11.57 -1.73
N ARG A 160 -5.43 12.36 -2.78
CA ARG A 160 -5.27 11.91 -4.17
C ARG A 160 -3.81 11.59 -4.51
N SER A 161 -2.86 12.41 -4.06
CA SER A 161 -1.42 12.19 -4.24
C SER A 161 -0.94 10.97 -3.48
N LEU A 162 -1.46 10.72 -2.27
CA LEU A 162 -1.13 9.54 -1.47
C LEU A 162 -1.63 8.25 -2.12
N LEU A 163 -2.85 8.25 -2.66
CA LEU A 163 -3.36 7.13 -3.46
C LEU A 163 -2.52 6.87 -4.70
N ALA A 164 -2.10 7.92 -5.42
CA ALA A 164 -1.22 7.76 -6.57
C ALA A 164 0.14 7.18 -6.17
N ALA A 165 0.72 7.67 -5.07
CA ALA A 165 2.00 7.21 -4.56
C ALA A 165 1.96 5.75 -4.11
N SER A 166 0.89 5.29 -3.45
CA SER A 166 0.76 3.88 -3.04
C SER A 166 0.61 2.94 -4.23
N VAL A 167 -0.06 3.37 -5.30
CA VAL A 167 -0.16 2.59 -6.54
C VAL A 167 1.20 2.48 -7.25
N VAL A 168 1.96 3.58 -7.32
CA VAL A 168 3.26 3.60 -8.00
C VAL A 168 4.31 2.81 -7.23
N SER A 169 4.37 2.97 -5.90
CA SER A 169 5.35 2.28 -5.05
C SER A 169 5.00 0.80 -4.81
N GLY A 170 3.72 0.44 -4.90
CA GLY A 170 3.23 -0.86 -4.42
C GLY A 170 3.34 -1.03 -2.90
N SER A 171 3.65 0.04 -2.17
CA SER A 171 3.84 0.08 -0.72
C SER A 171 2.89 1.10 -0.11
N GLU A 172 2.47 0.83 1.12
CA GLU A 172 1.73 1.78 1.95
C GLU A 172 2.50 2.01 3.26
N ASP A 173 3.84 2.06 3.20
CA ASP A 173 4.66 2.30 4.39
C ASP A 173 4.62 3.76 4.87
N GLU A 174 5.00 3.95 6.13
CA GLU A 174 5.04 5.27 6.78
C GLU A 174 6.00 6.24 6.07
N ALA A 175 7.13 5.73 5.56
CA ALA A 175 8.15 6.56 4.92
C ALA A 175 7.66 7.18 3.60
N LEU A 176 6.82 6.45 2.85
CA LEU A 176 6.15 6.97 1.66
C LEU A 176 5.13 8.04 2.03
N VAL A 177 4.29 7.76 3.04
CA VAL A 177 3.24 8.67 3.50
C VAL A 177 3.85 9.99 3.99
N ARG A 178 4.94 9.91 4.75
CA ARG A 178 5.73 11.06 5.21
C ARG A 178 6.28 11.88 4.05
N ARG A 179 6.85 11.22 3.03
CA ARG A 179 7.37 11.88 1.82
C ARG A 179 6.27 12.59 1.05
N VAL A 180 5.10 11.97 0.90
CA VAL A 180 3.95 12.59 0.23
C VAL A 180 3.44 13.79 1.02
N LEU A 181 3.39 13.72 2.36
CA LEU A 181 3.02 14.84 3.20
C LEU A 181 3.97 16.02 2.97
N GLN A 182 5.28 15.80 3.07
CA GLN A 182 6.30 16.83 2.85
C GLN A 182 6.17 17.47 1.47
N ALA A 183 6.00 16.66 0.43
CA ALA A 183 5.80 17.13 -0.93
C ALA A 183 4.42 17.78 -1.16
N SER A 184 3.48 17.69 -0.21
CA SER A 184 2.16 18.32 -0.33
C SER A 184 2.13 19.73 0.25
N LEU A 185 3.13 20.15 1.05
CA LEU A 185 3.11 21.43 1.76
C LEU A 185 3.49 22.60 0.82
N PRO A 186 2.59 23.56 0.58
CA PRO A 186 2.84 24.67 -0.35
C PRO A 186 3.68 25.81 0.23
N HIS A 187 3.95 25.80 1.53
CA HIS A 187 4.49 26.94 2.28
C HIS A 187 5.83 27.46 1.74
N ILE A 188 6.67 26.55 1.24
CA ILE A 188 7.96 26.89 0.62
C ILE A 188 7.81 27.79 -0.61
N ALA A 189 6.66 27.74 -1.30
CA ALA A 189 6.42 28.52 -2.51
C ALA A 189 6.05 29.97 -2.22
N TRP A 190 5.75 30.32 -0.96
CA TRP A 190 5.39 31.68 -0.55
C TRP A 190 6.23 32.20 0.62
N GLY A 191 7.43 31.64 0.81
CA GLY A 191 8.41 32.16 1.77
C GLY A 191 8.14 31.80 3.24
N SER A 192 7.38 30.73 3.50
CA SER A 192 7.19 30.20 4.85
C SER A 192 7.77 28.80 4.94
N GLU A 193 8.63 28.55 5.92
CA GLU A 193 9.04 27.19 6.27
C GLU A 193 8.21 26.71 7.47
N PRO A 194 7.36 25.68 7.31
CA PRO A 194 6.63 25.10 8.43
C PRO A 194 7.60 24.51 9.45
N ASP A 195 7.28 24.63 10.74
CA ASP A 195 8.07 23.97 11.78
C ASP A 195 8.09 22.44 11.53
N ARG A 196 9.29 21.93 11.26
CA ARG A 196 9.52 20.51 10.96
C ARG A 196 9.08 19.61 12.10
N ARG A 197 9.19 20.07 13.35
CA ARG A 197 8.76 19.30 14.54
C ARG A 197 7.23 19.20 14.59
N ALA A 198 6.53 20.30 14.34
CA ALA A 198 5.07 20.31 14.26
C ALA A 198 4.55 19.42 13.13
N VAL A 199 5.20 19.47 11.95
CA VAL A 199 4.85 18.59 10.81
C VAL A 199 5.09 17.11 11.16
N ALA A 200 6.19 16.78 11.83
CA ALA A 200 6.48 15.42 12.25
C ALA A 200 5.46 14.91 13.28
N ALA A 201 5.11 15.71 14.28
CA ALA A 201 4.11 15.35 15.29
C ALA A 201 2.72 15.15 14.67
N ALA A 202 2.31 16.03 13.74
CA ALA A 202 1.05 15.89 13.02
C ALA A 202 1.02 14.60 12.18
N HIS A 203 2.13 14.26 11.52
CA HIS A 203 2.28 13.01 10.78
C HIS A 203 2.15 11.79 11.69
N GLU A 204 2.86 11.75 12.81
CA GLU A 204 2.84 10.63 13.76
C GLU A 204 1.44 10.40 14.33
N LEU A 205 0.75 11.47 14.72
CA LEU A 205 -0.64 11.40 15.19
C LEU A 205 -1.55 10.83 14.10
N ALA A 206 -1.58 11.45 12.92
CA ALA A 206 -2.47 11.05 11.83
C ALA A 206 -2.18 9.63 11.33
N TRP A 207 -0.90 9.25 11.27
CA TRP A 207 -0.48 7.90 10.94
C TRP A 207 -0.99 6.90 11.97
N SER A 208 -0.85 7.19 13.26
CA SER A 208 -1.32 6.30 14.32
C SER A 208 -2.84 6.07 14.27
N VAL A 209 -3.61 7.10 13.93
CA VAL A 209 -5.07 7.01 13.76
C VAL A 209 -5.41 6.21 12.51
N ALA A 210 -4.81 6.53 11.37
CA ALA A 210 -5.02 5.80 10.13
C ALA A 210 -4.61 4.32 10.23
N MET A 211 -3.60 4.00 11.06
CA MET A 211 -3.18 2.61 11.33
C MET A 211 -4.16 1.85 12.21
N ARG A 212 -4.94 2.55 13.01
CA ARG A 212 -6.01 1.96 13.84
C ARG A 212 -7.31 1.78 13.04
N SER A 213 -7.39 2.32 11.82
CA SER A 213 -8.54 2.14 10.93
C SER A 213 -8.73 0.64 10.61
N PRO A 214 -9.85 0.02 11.01
CA PRO A 214 -10.14 -1.39 10.79
C PRO A 214 -9.93 -1.84 9.35
N ASP A 215 -10.36 -1.03 8.39
CA ASP A 215 -10.39 -1.36 6.97
C ASP A 215 -8.98 -1.63 6.41
N ARG A 216 -7.96 -0.95 6.91
CA ARG A 216 -6.60 -1.07 6.37
C ARG A 216 -6.00 -2.43 6.63
N TRP A 217 -6.01 -2.88 7.88
CA TRP A 217 -5.40 -4.15 8.23
C TRP A 217 -6.23 -5.31 7.68
N ILE A 218 -7.56 -5.16 7.57
CA ILE A 218 -8.42 -6.15 6.90
C ILE A 218 -8.05 -6.27 5.42
N HIS A 219 -7.87 -5.16 4.71
CA HIS A 219 -7.41 -5.20 3.32
C HIS A 219 -6.03 -5.88 3.20
N GLN A 220 -5.07 -5.55 4.08
CA GLN A 220 -3.76 -6.22 4.10
C GLN A 220 -3.88 -7.72 4.41
N PHE A 221 -4.76 -8.08 5.34
CA PHE A 221 -5.05 -9.46 5.73
C PHE A 221 -5.63 -10.27 4.57
N LEU A 222 -6.59 -9.71 3.84
CA LEU A 222 -7.22 -10.36 2.69
C LEU A 222 -6.29 -10.38 1.47
N ALA A 223 -5.49 -9.34 1.25
CA ALA A 223 -4.56 -9.25 0.13
C ALA A 223 -3.27 -10.06 0.31
N ALA A 224 -2.86 -10.37 1.54
CA ALA A 224 -1.63 -11.14 1.79
C ALA A 224 -1.71 -12.53 1.13
N GLY A 225 -0.68 -12.89 0.34
CA GLY A 225 -0.66 -14.16 -0.40
C GLY A 225 -0.51 -15.38 0.52
N PRO A 226 0.62 -15.57 1.22
CA PRO A 226 0.81 -16.73 2.09
C PRO A 226 -0.06 -16.68 3.36
N LEU A 227 -0.66 -17.81 3.75
CA LEU A 227 -1.45 -17.95 4.98
C LEU A 227 -0.70 -17.50 6.26
N PRO A 228 0.60 -17.76 6.43
CA PRO A 228 1.35 -17.28 7.60
C PRO A 228 1.44 -15.75 7.67
N ASP A 229 1.46 -15.08 6.52
CA ASP A 229 1.50 -13.61 6.48
C ASP A 229 0.13 -13.02 6.80
N LYS A 230 -0.96 -13.65 6.34
CA LYS A 230 -2.32 -13.34 6.82
C LYS A 230 -2.40 -13.45 8.35
N LEU A 231 -1.91 -14.56 8.92
CA LEU A 231 -1.89 -14.74 10.37
C LEU A 231 -1.07 -13.66 11.09
N LYS A 232 0.11 -13.27 10.57
CA LYS A 232 0.91 -12.18 11.16
C LYS A 232 0.14 -10.87 11.19
N VAL A 233 -0.57 -10.53 10.10
CA VAL A 233 -1.39 -9.31 10.05
C VAL A 233 -2.47 -9.37 11.12
N LEU A 234 -3.24 -10.46 11.19
CA LEU A 234 -4.28 -10.66 12.20
C LEU A 234 -3.71 -10.49 13.62
N LEU A 235 -2.60 -11.17 13.94
CA LEU A 235 -2.01 -11.14 15.29
C LEU A 235 -1.31 -9.83 15.66
N ASN A 236 -0.89 -9.01 14.69
CA ASN A 236 -0.15 -7.77 14.95
C ASN A 236 -1.04 -6.53 14.94
N GLN A 237 -2.06 -6.55 14.10
CA GLN A 237 -2.84 -5.36 13.75
C GLN A 237 -4.27 -5.41 14.30
N CYS A 238 -4.84 -6.60 14.52
CA CYS A 238 -6.19 -6.71 15.10
C CYS A 238 -6.17 -6.31 16.58
N ARG A 239 -6.94 -5.28 16.93
CA ARG A 239 -7.12 -4.78 18.31
C ARG A 239 -8.53 -5.03 18.85
N ASP A 240 -9.47 -5.28 17.96
CA ASP A 240 -10.87 -5.50 18.27
C ASP A 240 -11.28 -6.92 17.85
N PRO A 241 -11.68 -7.80 18.80
CA PRO A 241 -12.11 -9.15 18.51
C PRO A 241 -13.30 -9.27 17.55
N ASP A 242 -14.24 -8.32 17.55
CA ASP A 242 -15.42 -8.37 16.67
C ASP A 242 -15.00 -8.18 15.21
N ILE A 243 -14.13 -7.21 14.98
CA ILE A 243 -13.54 -6.93 13.67
C ILE A 243 -12.65 -8.11 13.24
N GLY A 244 -11.90 -8.70 14.18
CA GLY A 244 -11.13 -9.92 13.98
C GLY A 244 -11.99 -11.07 13.44
N SER A 245 -13.12 -11.32 14.08
CA SER A 245 -14.07 -12.36 13.66
C SER A 245 -14.65 -12.08 12.28
N GLN A 246 -15.03 -10.84 11.98
CA GLN A 246 -15.53 -10.45 10.66
C GLN A 246 -14.48 -10.66 9.56
N ALA A 247 -13.23 -10.26 9.80
CA ALA A 247 -12.14 -10.45 8.86
C ALA A 247 -11.89 -11.93 8.56
N VAL A 248 -11.88 -12.78 9.60
CA VAL A 248 -11.74 -14.23 9.46
C VAL A 248 -12.91 -14.83 8.68
N ALA A 249 -14.16 -14.48 9.00
CA ALA A 249 -15.32 -14.95 8.26
C ALA A 249 -15.24 -14.58 6.77
N GLN A 250 -14.83 -13.34 6.46
CA GLN A 250 -14.62 -12.88 5.09
C GLN A 250 -13.50 -13.65 4.38
N LEU A 251 -12.38 -13.95 5.06
CA LEU A 251 -11.33 -14.78 4.49
C LEU A 251 -11.83 -16.18 4.16
N LEU A 252 -12.53 -16.84 5.10
CA LEU A 252 -13.05 -18.20 4.89
C LEU A 252 -14.07 -18.26 3.75
N ALA A 253 -14.82 -17.18 3.52
CA ALA A 253 -15.78 -17.09 2.44
C ALA A 253 -15.16 -16.80 1.06
N THR A 254 -14.00 -16.14 1.00
CA THR A 254 -13.39 -15.66 -0.26
C THR A 254 -12.20 -16.48 -0.75
N GLU A 255 -11.50 -17.18 0.14
CA GLU A 255 -10.38 -18.07 -0.21
C GLU A 255 -10.83 -19.36 -0.88
N ASP A 256 -9.88 -20.04 -1.54
CA ASP A 256 -10.17 -21.38 -2.05
C ASP A 256 -10.43 -22.37 -0.89
N LYS A 257 -11.25 -23.39 -1.16
CA LYS A 257 -11.69 -24.35 -0.13
C LYS A 257 -10.52 -25.01 0.61
N ALA A 258 -9.43 -25.33 -0.10
CA ALA A 258 -8.27 -25.99 0.52
C ALA A 258 -7.50 -25.01 1.43
N ARG A 259 -7.36 -23.76 1.01
CA ARG A 259 -6.69 -22.69 1.78
C ARG A 259 -7.51 -22.25 2.98
N ALA A 260 -8.81 -22.07 2.84
CA ALA A 260 -9.73 -21.76 3.94
C ALA A 260 -9.69 -22.86 5.01
N ALA A 261 -9.78 -24.12 4.57
CA ALA A 261 -9.62 -25.30 5.43
C ALA A 261 -8.26 -25.36 6.13
N ALA A 262 -7.17 -25.15 5.39
CA ALA A 262 -5.81 -25.14 5.92
C ALA A 262 -5.61 -24.05 6.99
N PHE A 263 -6.14 -22.85 6.74
CA PHE A 263 -6.07 -21.74 7.68
C PHE A 263 -6.89 -22.04 8.94
N ALA A 264 -8.13 -22.51 8.78
CA ALA A 264 -8.97 -22.91 9.89
C ALA A 264 -8.31 -24.00 10.74
N PHE A 265 -7.89 -25.10 10.13
CA PHE A 265 -7.22 -26.23 10.80
C PHE A 265 -5.98 -25.81 11.59
N ALA A 266 -5.14 -24.95 11.02
CA ALA A 266 -3.93 -24.49 11.68
C ALA A 266 -4.22 -23.62 12.92
N LEU A 267 -5.31 -22.86 12.90
CA LEU A 267 -5.64 -21.87 13.92
C LEU A 267 -6.61 -22.40 14.99
N THR A 268 -7.48 -23.36 14.68
CA THR A 268 -8.53 -23.87 15.61
C THR A 268 -8.02 -24.17 17.01
N PRO A 269 -6.88 -24.88 17.21
CA PRO A 269 -6.39 -25.15 18.57
C PRO A 269 -6.01 -23.89 19.36
N ALA A 270 -5.47 -22.87 18.67
CA ALA A 270 -5.12 -21.60 19.30
C ALA A 270 -6.36 -20.72 19.53
N ALA A 271 -7.34 -20.77 18.62
CA ALA A 271 -8.61 -20.08 18.74
C ALA A 271 -9.39 -20.54 19.98
N ILE A 272 -9.53 -21.87 20.15
CA ILE A 272 -10.21 -22.47 21.31
C ILE A 272 -9.46 -22.14 22.62
N ALA A 273 -8.13 -22.07 22.57
CA ALA A 273 -7.31 -21.70 23.72
C ALA A 273 -7.32 -20.19 24.04
N GLY A 274 -8.12 -19.37 23.35
CA GLY A 274 -8.20 -17.92 23.57
C GLY A 274 -6.95 -17.15 23.15
N GLN A 275 -6.12 -17.73 22.27
CA GLN A 275 -4.83 -17.14 21.86
C GLN A 275 -4.94 -16.23 20.62
N LEU A 276 -6.15 -16.07 20.08
CA LEU A 276 -6.44 -15.24 18.91
C LEU A 276 -7.34 -14.08 19.32
N PRO A 277 -7.18 -12.88 18.72
CA PRO A 277 -8.06 -11.73 18.97
C PRO A 277 -9.39 -11.91 18.21
N LEU A 278 -10.21 -12.87 18.64
CA LEU A 278 -11.48 -13.24 18.00
C LEU A 278 -12.58 -13.38 19.07
N THR A 279 -13.81 -13.07 18.71
CA THR A 279 -15.00 -13.41 19.51
C THR A 279 -15.37 -14.89 19.39
N ALA A 280 -16.33 -15.34 20.19
CA ALA A 280 -16.85 -16.69 20.15
C ALA A 280 -17.33 -17.10 18.75
N ASP A 281 -17.94 -16.17 17.99
CA ASP A 281 -18.40 -16.43 16.62
C ASP A 281 -17.24 -16.70 15.67
N GLY A 282 -16.16 -15.91 15.73
CA GLY A 282 -14.96 -16.15 14.93
C GLY A 282 -14.25 -17.47 15.30
N VAL A 283 -14.24 -17.82 16.59
CA VAL A 283 -13.74 -19.13 17.05
C VAL A 283 -14.61 -20.27 16.50
N ASN A 284 -15.94 -20.12 16.53
CA ASN A 284 -16.88 -21.10 15.98
C ASN A 284 -16.73 -21.26 14.47
N ASP A 285 -16.50 -20.19 13.73
CA ASP A 285 -16.25 -20.23 12.29
C ASP A 285 -14.99 -21.01 11.93
N LEU A 286 -13.90 -20.79 12.67
CA LEU A 286 -12.67 -21.58 12.53
C LEU A 286 -12.90 -23.04 12.93
N ALA A 287 -13.54 -23.28 14.06
CA ALA A 287 -13.79 -24.64 14.58
C ALA A 287 -14.69 -25.46 13.64
N ARG A 288 -15.69 -24.83 13.03
CA ARG A 288 -16.59 -25.48 12.06
C ARG A 288 -15.83 -26.12 10.89
N LEU A 289 -14.76 -25.49 10.42
CA LEU A 289 -13.91 -26.05 9.36
C LEU A 289 -12.75 -26.90 9.89
N GLY A 290 -12.10 -26.48 10.98
CA GLY A 290 -10.87 -27.11 11.46
C GLY A 290 -11.08 -28.31 12.38
N SER A 291 -12.12 -28.33 13.22
CA SER A 291 -12.35 -29.42 14.19
C SER A 291 -12.59 -30.77 13.53
N PRO A 292 -13.33 -30.89 12.40
CA PRO A 292 -13.49 -32.17 11.70
C PRO A 292 -12.18 -32.79 11.18
N MET A 293 -11.07 -32.03 11.17
CA MET A 293 -9.76 -32.53 10.75
C MET A 293 -8.91 -33.05 11.91
N LEU A 294 -9.30 -32.76 13.16
CA LEU A 294 -8.56 -33.19 14.35
C LEU A 294 -8.82 -34.67 14.67
N ASP A 295 -10.03 -35.15 14.33
CA ASP A 295 -10.46 -36.54 14.47
C ASP A 295 -11.19 -36.95 13.19
N LEU A 296 -10.53 -37.78 12.37
CA LEU A 296 -10.98 -38.14 11.03
C LEU A 296 -11.33 -39.61 10.97
N ASP A 297 -12.60 -39.88 10.69
CA ASP A 297 -13.10 -41.20 10.32
C ASP A 297 -13.86 -41.09 8.99
N GLY A 298 -13.71 -42.08 8.13
CA GLY A 298 -14.37 -42.07 6.82
C GLY A 298 -13.84 -43.10 5.83
N GLU A 299 -14.71 -43.48 4.90
CA GLU A 299 -14.39 -44.43 3.84
C GLU A 299 -14.06 -43.71 2.52
N LEU A 300 -12.93 -44.08 1.92
CA LEU A 300 -12.52 -43.59 0.61
C LEU A 300 -12.88 -44.62 -0.47
N THR A 301 -13.70 -44.23 -1.44
CA THR A 301 -14.05 -45.07 -2.59
C THR A 301 -13.39 -44.55 -3.87
N TRP A 302 -12.77 -45.44 -4.66
CA TRP A 302 -12.22 -45.11 -5.97
C TRP A 302 -12.39 -46.25 -6.96
N GLN A 303 -12.28 -45.93 -8.25
CA GLN A 303 -12.40 -46.88 -9.33
C GLN A 303 -11.01 -47.31 -9.81
N GLU A 304 -10.81 -48.62 -9.96
CA GLU A 304 -9.61 -49.22 -10.54
C GLU A 304 -9.93 -49.86 -11.90
N ARG A 305 -8.89 -50.07 -12.72
CA ARG A 305 -9.04 -50.84 -13.96
C ARG A 305 -9.11 -52.33 -13.62
N LEU A 306 -10.15 -53.01 -14.11
CA LEU A 306 -10.45 -54.43 -13.84
C LEU A 306 -9.29 -55.42 -14.03
N ASN A 307 -8.33 -55.15 -14.94
CA ASN A 307 -7.19 -56.03 -15.26
C ASN A 307 -5.82 -55.38 -15.01
N GLY A 308 -5.74 -54.35 -14.18
CA GLY A 308 -4.46 -53.72 -13.78
C GLY A 308 -4.01 -54.17 -12.38
N PRO A 309 -2.72 -54.00 -12.03
CA PRO A 309 -2.31 -54.11 -10.63
C PRO A 309 -3.07 -53.06 -9.80
N SER A 310 -3.52 -53.44 -8.60
CA SER A 310 -4.16 -52.49 -7.67
C SER A 310 -3.21 -51.33 -7.40
N LYS A 311 -3.72 -50.11 -7.54
CA LYS A 311 -2.93 -48.89 -7.35
C LYS A 311 -3.58 -48.06 -6.26
N PRO A 312 -2.79 -47.52 -5.30
CA PRO A 312 -3.34 -46.60 -4.32
C PRO A 312 -3.98 -45.41 -5.04
N HIS A 313 -5.01 -44.82 -4.41
CA HIS A 313 -5.66 -43.63 -4.92
C HIS A 313 -4.61 -42.59 -5.38
N PRO A 314 -4.71 -42.00 -6.58
CA PRO A 314 -3.65 -41.16 -7.15
C PRO A 314 -3.26 -39.97 -6.24
N ASP A 315 -4.26 -39.31 -5.67
CA ASP A 315 -4.03 -38.20 -4.73
C ASP A 315 -3.46 -38.70 -3.39
N LEU A 316 -3.80 -39.92 -2.96
CA LEU A 316 -3.26 -40.52 -1.73
C LEU A 316 -1.77 -40.81 -1.88
N ALA A 317 -1.33 -41.34 -3.03
CA ALA A 317 0.09 -41.55 -3.30
C ALA A 317 0.87 -40.23 -3.26
N THR A 318 0.31 -39.17 -3.85
CA THR A 318 0.90 -37.83 -3.85
C THR A 318 1.03 -37.27 -2.43
N TYR A 319 -0.04 -37.32 -1.64
CA TYR A 319 -0.04 -36.81 -0.27
C TYR A 319 0.81 -37.67 0.68
N ALA A 320 0.87 -38.98 0.46
CA ALA A 320 1.72 -39.89 1.21
C ALA A 320 3.21 -39.53 1.02
N GLU A 321 3.63 -39.20 -0.21
CA GLU A 321 5.02 -38.80 -0.48
C GLU A 321 5.38 -37.48 0.20
N ILE A 322 4.47 -36.50 0.21
CA ILE A 322 4.65 -35.24 0.93
C ILE A 322 4.76 -35.50 2.44
N THR A 323 3.84 -36.30 2.99
CA THR A 323 3.75 -36.60 4.42
C THR A 323 4.96 -37.42 4.90
N ARG A 324 5.45 -38.36 4.09
CA ARG A 324 6.63 -39.21 4.38
C ARG A 324 7.91 -38.38 4.61
N LYS A 325 8.03 -37.24 3.93
CA LYS A 325 9.16 -36.31 4.09
C LYS A 325 9.10 -35.53 5.42
N ARG A 326 8.02 -35.62 6.21
CA ARG A 326 7.82 -34.90 7.47
C ARG A 326 8.00 -35.83 8.68
N ARG A 327 8.23 -35.27 9.87
CA ARG A 327 8.47 -36.03 11.11
C ARG A 327 7.61 -35.53 12.28
N GLY A 328 7.34 -36.44 13.22
CA GLY A 328 6.62 -36.16 14.48
C GLY A 328 5.28 -35.48 14.27
N ALA A 329 4.93 -34.52 15.14
CA ALA A 329 3.66 -33.80 15.10
C ALA A 329 3.40 -33.03 13.80
N ARG A 330 4.43 -32.71 13.01
CA ARG A 330 4.24 -32.10 11.68
C ARG A 330 3.70 -33.12 10.67
N ARG A 331 4.21 -34.36 10.71
CA ARG A 331 3.72 -35.45 9.87
C ARG A 331 2.27 -35.77 10.18
N GLU A 332 1.92 -35.84 11.45
CA GLU A 332 0.54 -36.14 11.88
C GLU A 332 -0.45 -35.11 11.33
N ARG A 333 -0.19 -33.82 11.54
CA ARG A 333 -1.04 -32.74 11.01
C ARG A 333 -1.14 -32.74 9.49
N ALA A 334 -0.02 -32.99 8.80
CA ALA A 334 -0.03 -33.08 7.34
C ALA A 334 -0.91 -34.25 6.88
N SER A 335 -0.79 -35.41 7.54
CA SER A 335 -1.61 -36.59 7.26
C SER A 335 -3.09 -36.30 7.47
N GLN A 336 -3.46 -35.71 8.62
CA GLN A 336 -4.83 -35.32 8.94
C GLN A 336 -5.41 -34.39 7.87
N PHE A 337 -4.73 -33.29 7.56
CA PHE A 337 -5.20 -32.34 6.56
C PHE A 337 -5.40 -32.98 5.18
N PHE A 338 -4.46 -33.82 4.73
CA PHE A 338 -4.57 -34.46 3.42
C PHE A 338 -5.61 -35.59 3.38
N HIS A 339 -5.78 -36.35 4.45
CA HIS A 339 -6.87 -37.32 4.55
C HIS A 339 -8.23 -36.62 4.52
N TRP A 340 -8.39 -35.50 5.22
CA TRP A 340 -9.59 -34.67 5.11
C TRP A 340 -9.84 -34.19 3.68
N CYS A 341 -8.78 -33.75 2.98
CA CYS A 341 -8.87 -33.33 1.58
C CYS A 341 -9.40 -34.47 0.68
N LEU A 342 -8.92 -35.70 0.88
CA LEU A 342 -9.39 -36.89 0.15
C LEU A 342 -10.88 -37.17 0.42
N LEU A 343 -11.26 -37.24 1.70
CA LEU A 343 -12.65 -37.55 2.10
C LEU A 343 -13.64 -36.50 1.61
N ASN A 344 -13.25 -35.23 1.58
CA ASN A 344 -14.11 -34.12 1.15
C ASN A 344 -13.97 -33.76 -0.33
N LYS A 345 -13.22 -34.56 -1.10
CA LYS A 345 -12.95 -34.33 -2.54
C LYS A 345 -12.39 -32.92 -2.83
N VAL A 346 -11.61 -32.40 -1.89
CA VAL A 346 -10.91 -31.11 -2.01
C VAL A 346 -9.51 -31.38 -2.55
N ARG A 347 -9.16 -30.78 -3.69
CA ARG A 347 -7.83 -30.87 -4.29
C ARG A 347 -7.09 -29.54 -4.15
N PRO A 348 -6.08 -29.44 -3.27
CA PRO A 348 -5.21 -28.28 -3.22
C PRO A 348 -4.47 -28.11 -4.56
N ARG A 349 -4.38 -26.87 -5.05
CA ARG A 349 -3.60 -26.57 -6.27
C ARG A 349 -2.13 -26.93 -6.10
N ASP A 350 -1.56 -26.54 -4.95
CA ASP A 350 -0.16 -26.76 -4.61
C ASP A 350 -0.04 -27.41 -3.21
N PRO A 351 -0.13 -28.76 -3.11
CA PRO A 351 -0.21 -29.46 -1.82
C PRO A 351 1.03 -29.26 -0.93
N GLU A 352 2.23 -29.32 -1.48
CA GLU A 352 3.47 -29.19 -0.69
C GLU A 352 3.66 -27.76 -0.14
N PRO A 353 3.53 -26.68 -0.94
CA PRO A 353 3.52 -25.32 -0.43
C PRO A 353 2.41 -25.04 0.60
N LEU A 354 1.22 -25.65 0.44
CA LEU A 354 0.13 -25.49 1.41
C LEU A 354 0.45 -26.16 2.75
N GLU A 355 1.04 -27.36 2.75
CA GLU A 355 1.52 -28.01 3.97
C GLU A 355 2.56 -27.16 4.71
N GLN A 356 3.50 -26.56 3.97
CA GLN A 356 4.51 -25.66 4.55
C GLN A 356 3.85 -24.43 5.20
N GLN A 357 2.81 -23.87 4.58
CA GLN A 357 2.04 -22.76 5.13
C GLN A 357 1.30 -23.15 6.41
N ILE A 358 0.64 -24.31 6.46
CA ILE A 358 0.02 -24.86 7.69
C ILE A 358 1.07 -24.96 8.81
N HIS A 359 2.22 -25.57 8.51
CA HIS A 359 3.29 -25.71 9.50
C HIS A 359 3.83 -24.36 9.99
N ALA A 360 3.98 -23.39 9.09
CA ALA A 360 4.44 -22.05 9.44
C ALA A 360 3.43 -21.32 10.34
N CYS A 361 2.13 -21.41 10.08
CA CYS A 361 1.08 -20.88 10.97
C CYS A 361 1.17 -21.47 12.38
N VAL A 362 1.24 -22.80 12.49
CA VAL A 362 1.38 -23.48 13.80
C VAL A 362 2.65 -23.07 14.53
N THR A 363 3.76 -22.90 13.80
CA THR A 363 5.04 -22.48 14.38
C THR A 363 4.99 -21.03 14.89
N LEU A 364 4.32 -20.13 14.16
CA LEU A 364 4.10 -18.75 14.58
C LEU A 364 3.29 -18.67 15.89
N LEU A 365 2.22 -19.46 16.00
CA LEU A 365 1.38 -19.53 17.20
C LEU A 365 2.15 -20.06 18.41
N ARG A 366 2.99 -21.10 18.21
CA ARG A 366 3.83 -21.66 19.28
C ARG A 366 4.85 -20.66 19.83
N ARG A 367 5.48 -19.87 18.95
CA ARG A 367 6.49 -18.87 19.36
C ARG A 367 5.91 -17.72 20.18
N ARG A 368 4.59 -17.50 20.11
CA ARG A 368 3.90 -16.40 20.81
C ARG A 368 3.23 -16.79 22.11
N ARG A 369 3.26 -18.06 22.50
CA ARG A 369 2.71 -18.45 23.82
C ARG A 369 3.54 -17.76 24.91
N PRO A 370 2.95 -16.93 25.79
CA PRO A 370 3.60 -16.59 27.04
C PRO A 370 3.87 -17.89 27.80
N ALA A 371 5.03 -17.97 28.44
CA ALA A 371 5.46 -19.12 29.23
C ALA A 371 4.48 -19.45 30.35
#